data_AF-A0A7G7T1Q8-F1
#
_entry.id   AF-A0A7G7T1Q8-F1
#
_cell.length_a   1.000
_cell.length_b   1.000
_cell.length_c   1.000
_cell.angle_alpha   90.00
_cell.angle_beta   90.00
_cell.angle_gamma   90.00
#
_symmetry.space_group_name_H-M   'P 1'
#
loop_
_entity.id
_entity.type
_entity.pdbx_description
1 polymer ?
#
loop_
_entity_poly.entity_id
_entity_poly.type
_entity_poly.pdbx_seq_one_letter_code
_entity_poly.pdbx_strand_id
1 'polypeptide(L)'
;MMSEMLQTSNNPDIQYHGSANTTQSCLKAIIRLVEAGGVRLARILTCTNRHAFYLEFSDPSPACIKSGFASGYSGEGSAGLALAIRLLQRHRIDVEECDVSFGLMARLDRCSLTHSDIEAIRESTLRRPTRVYDYANDGMAGRGKWEDALRSRQPMVIPWAILDGRLIELALDMESDPDMAVFRAFRDLEEIVKQRCSLAIELHGLSVFKRAFRGGGSILEWRGMHQAEADGRAQLFEGAYSAFRNARAHRGGNHDLRNALREFLVANELFLLEAEAVPRASVDRGPV
;
A
#
# COMPACT_ATOMS: atom_id res chain seq x y z
N MET A 1 -28.15 27.77 -35.20
CA MET A 1 -28.22 28.47 -33.90
C MET A 1 -29.06 27.63 -32.96
N MET A 2 -28.40 26.87 -32.09
CA MET A 2 -28.86 26.48 -30.75
C MET A 2 -27.71 25.64 -30.17
N SER A 3 -26.70 26.35 -29.66
CA SER A 3 -25.72 25.80 -28.75
C SER A 3 -26.45 25.53 -27.44
N GLU A 4 -26.78 24.27 -27.17
CA GLU A 4 -27.10 23.85 -25.82
C GLU A 4 -25.86 24.10 -24.95
N MET A 5 -25.93 25.17 -24.17
CA MET A 5 -25.08 25.38 -23.01
C MET A 5 -25.26 24.18 -22.09
N LEU A 6 -24.30 23.26 -22.13
CA LEU A 6 -23.98 22.42 -20.97
C LEU A 6 -23.75 23.38 -19.80
N GLN A 7 -24.73 23.47 -18.90
CA GLN A 7 -24.53 24.08 -17.59
C GLN A 7 -23.43 23.26 -16.91
N THR A 8 -22.20 23.74 -16.99
CA THR A 8 -21.11 23.29 -16.14
C THR A 8 -21.60 23.39 -14.72
N SER A 9 -21.73 22.26 -14.04
CA SER A 9 -22.10 22.21 -12.62
C SER A 9 -21.25 23.22 -11.86
N ASN A 10 -21.89 24.18 -11.18
CA ASN A 10 -21.23 25.25 -10.42
C ASN A 10 -20.54 24.73 -9.13
N ASN A 11 -20.28 23.42 -9.06
CA ASN A 11 -19.60 22.78 -7.95
C ASN A 11 -18.09 22.85 -8.20
N PRO A 12 -17.31 23.23 -7.18
CA PRO A 12 -15.86 23.16 -7.27
C PRO A 12 -15.43 21.72 -7.52
N ASP A 13 -14.37 21.56 -8.30
CA ASP A 13 -13.74 20.26 -8.53
C ASP A 13 -12.98 19.83 -7.28
N ILE A 14 -13.69 19.16 -6.37
CA ILE A 14 -13.18 18.69 -5.08
C ILE A 14 -13.80 17.36 -4.71
N GLN A 15 -12.98 16.48 -4.13
CA GLN A 15 -13.42 15.18 -3.63
C GLN A 15 -13.81 15.26 -2.16
N TYR A 16 -14.80 14.48 -1.74
CA TYR A 16 -15.22 14.39 -0.34
C TYR A 16 -15.04 12.96 0.17
N HIS A 17 -14.36 12.82 1.30
CA HIS A 17 -14.06 11.52 1.90
C HIS A 17 -14.39 11.48 3.39
N GLY A 18 -14.61 10.26 3.90
CA GLY A 18 -15.01 10.04 5.29
C GLY A 18 -16.46 10.44 5.58
N SER A 19 -16.87 10.23 6.83
CA SER A 19 -18.22 10.50 7.31
C SER A 19 -18.17 11.51 8.46
N ALA A 20 -19.00 12.54 8.41
CA ALA A 20 -19.08 13.54 9.48
C ALA A 20 -19.37 12.85 10.82
N ASN A 21 -18.73 13.34 11.89
CA ASN A 21 -18.83 12.78 13.25
C ASN A 21 -18.36 11.33 13.41
N THR A 22 -17.64 10.77 12.43
CA THR A 22 -17.13 9.39 12.50
C THR A 22 -15.61 9.37 12.34
N THR A 23 -14.89 9.38 13.47
CA THR A 23 -13.42 9.42 13.50
C THR A 23 -12.78 8.31 12.68
N GLN A 24 -13.20 7.04 12.84
CA GLN A 24 -12.58 5.93 12.10
C GLN A 24 -12.78 6.04 10.58
N SER A 25 -13.93 6.55 10.12
CA SER A 25 -14.20 6.73 8.68
C SER A 25 -13.25 7.78 8.10
N CYS A 26 -13.12 8.92 8.78
CA CYS A 26 -12.20 9.99 8.39
C CYS A 26 -10.72 9.57 8.50
N LEU A 27 -10.36 8.80 9.52
CA LEU A 27 -8.99 8.29 9.69
C LEU A 27 -8.62 7.27 8.62
N LYS A 28 -9.54 6.37 8.23
CA LYS A 28 -9.31 5.46 7.10
C LYS A 28 -9.15 6.21 5.78
N ALA A 29 -9.94 7.26 5.57
CA ALA A 29 -9.83 8.09 4.39
C ALA A 29 -8.48 8.80 4.29
N ILE A 30 -8.02 9.44 5.37
CA ILE A 30 -6.74 10.15 5.35
C ILE A 30 -5.56 9.18 5.17
N ILE A 31 -5.60 7.98 5.79
CA ILE A 31 -4.61 6.93 5.59
C ILE A 31 -4.50 6.58 4.09
N ARG A 32 -5.63 6.25 3.46
CA ARG A 32 -5.65 5.87 2.04
C ARG A 32 -5.10 6.96 1.12
N LEU A 33 -5.50 8.21 1.33
CA LEU A 33 -5.07 9.33 0.48
C LEU A 33 -3.59 9.67 0.66
N VAL A 34 -3.08 9.65 1.90
CA VAL A 34 -1.66 9.93 2.17
C VAL A 34 -0.76 8.80 1.64
N GLU A 35 -1.19 7.54 1.73
CA GLU A 35 -0.44 6.39 1.24
C GLU A 35 -0.41 6.28 -0.29
N ALA A 36 -1.47 6.70 -0.97
CA ALA A 36 -1.47 6.82 -2.43
C ALA A 36 -0.42 7.84 -2.92
N GLY A 37 0.04 8.73 -2.04
CA GLY A 37 1.03 9.75 -2.34
C GLY A 37 0.44 10.97 -3.05
N GLY A 38 1.31 11.94 -3.37
CA GLY A 38 0.93 13.13 -4.12
C GLY A 38 0.36 14.29 -3.30
N VAL A 39 0.08 14.10 -2.00
CA VAL A 39 -0.32 15.19 -1.09
C VAL A 39 0.84 16.17 -0.91
N ARG A 40 0.63 17.43 -1.27
CA ARG A 40 1.60 18.53 -1.13
C ARG A 40 1.43 19.30 0.17
N LEU A 41 0.19 19.53 0.56
CA LEU A 41 -0.19 20.36 1.70
C LEU A 41 -1.42 19.75 2.38
N ALA A 42 -1.43 19.78 3.71
CA ALA A 42 -2.59 19.44 4.50
C ALA A 42 -3.00 20.62 5.40
N ARG A 43 -4.27 20.99 5.35
CA ARG A 43 -4.86 22.01 6.22
C ARG A 43 -5.91 21.40 7.13
N ILE A 44 -5.76 21.60 8.42
CA ILE A 44 -6.79 21.35 9.41
C ILE A 44 -7.80 22.50 9.33
N LEU A 45 -9.05 22.17 9.05
CA LEU A 45 -10.15 23.12 9.07
C LEU A 45 -10.82 23.03 10.44
N THR A 46 -10.72 24.07 11.24
CA THR A 46 -11.21 24.10 12.62
C THR A 46 -12.47 24.94 12.73
N CYS A 47 -13.56 24.33 13.22
CA CYS A 47 -14.75 25.03 13.65
C CYS A 47 -15.00 24.65 15.11
N THR A 48 -14.78 25.61 16.02
CA THR A 48 -14.76 25.38 17.47
C THR A 48 -13.79 24.26 17.88
N ASN A 49 -14.30 23.10 18.28
CA ASN A 49 -13.54 21.91 18.66
C ASN A 49 -13.72 20.74 17.68
N ARG A 50 -14.34 20.98 16.51
CA ARG A 50 -14.49 20.01 15.42
C ARG A 50 -13.49 20.31 14.31
N HIS A 51 -12.89 19.25 13.78
CA HIS A 51 -11.84 19.37 12.77
C HIS A 51 -12.14 18.51 11.56
N ALA A 52 -11.88 19.09 10.39
CA ALA A 52 -11.85 18.45 9.07
C ALA A 52 -10.46 18.64 8.47
N PHE A 53 -10.18 17.98 7.34
CA PHE A 53 -8.94 18.19 6.60
C PHE A 53 -9.23 18.61 5.16
N TYR A 54 -8.43 19.54 4.66
CA TYR A 54 -8.29 19.85 3.24
C TYR A 54 -6.89 19.41 2.79
N LEU A 55 -6.83 18.63 1.72
CA LEU A 55 -5.61 18.06 1.16
C LEU A 55 -5.43 18.56 -0.26
N GLU A 56 -4.30 19.20 -0.53
CA GLU A 56 -3.90 19.60 -1.88
C GLU A 56 -2.97 18.55 -2.50
N PHE A 57 -3.20 18.23 -3.76
CA PHE A 57 -2.37 17.31 -4.55
C PHE A 57 -1.75 18.08 -5.72
N SER A 58 -0.66 17.54 -6.30
CA SER A 58 -0.15 18.06 -7.59
C SER A 58 -1.10 17.73 -8.75
N ASP A 59 -1.73 16.56 -8.69
CA ASP A 59 -2.73 15.95 -9.57
C ASP A 59 -3.18 14.67 -8.81
N PRO A 60 -4.47 14.36 -8.56
CA PRO A 60 -5.73 14.95 -9.05
C PRO A 60 -6.19 16.21 -8.27
N SER A 61 -7.46 16.59 -8.45
CA SER A 61 -8.12 17.69 -7.76
C SER A 61 -8.09 17.53 -6.22
N PRO A 62 -8.16 18.63 -5.45
CA PRO A 62 -8.08 18.59 -3.99
C PRO A 62 -9.12 17.68 -3.34
N ALA A 63 -8.86 17.28 -2.09
CA ALA A 63 -9.79 16.46 -1.31
C ALA A 63 -10.09 17.07 0.05
N CYS A 64 -11.35 16.98 0.47
CA CYS A 64 -11.80 17.26 1.83
C CYS A 64 -12.11 15.96 2.58
N ILE A 65 -11.54 15.80 3.78
CA ILE A 65 -12.00 14.82 4.77
C ILE A 65 -13.02 15.50 5.69
N LYS A 66 -14.21 14.88 5.84
CA LYS A 66 -15.31 15.40 6.67
C LYS A 66 -14.93 15.60 8.13
N SER A 67 -15.75 16.37 8.86
CA SER A 67 -15.49 16.70 10.26
C SER A 67 -15.82 15.55 11.22
N GLY A 68 -14.98 14.52 11.16
CA GLY A 68 -14.98 13.37 12.06
C GLY A 68 -13.99 13.47 13.21
N PHE A 69 -13.17 14.53 13.26
CA PHE A 69 -12.17 14.73 14.30
C PHE A 69 -12.61 15.80 15.29
N ALA A 70 -12.08 15.74 16.50
CA ALA A 70 -12.38 16.72 17.56
C ALA A 70 -11.16 16.97 18.45
N SER A 71 -11.18 18.01 19.27
CA SER A 71 -10.12 18.32 20.25
C SER A 71 -10.70 18.79 21.59
N GLY A 72 -9.82 18.98 22.60
CA GLY A 72 -10.20 19.51 23.91
C GLY A 72 -10.74 18.49 24.91
N TYR A 73 -10.62 17.18 24.61
CA TYR A 73 -11.02 16.08 25.51
C TYR A 73 -10.21 14.80 25.20
N SER A 74 -10.23 13.81 26.08
CA SER A 74 -9.41 12.59 25.97
C SER A 74 -10.03 11.44 25.17
N GLY A 75 -11.00 11.71 24.29
CA GLY A 75 -11.75 10.66 23.58
C GLY A 75 -11.23 10.30 22.19
N GLU A 76 -12.07 9.59 21.44
CA GLU A 76 -11.73 9.03 20.12
C GLU A 76 -11.39 10.12 19.09
N GLY A 77 -12.14 11.22 19.05
CA GLY A 77 -11.93 12.31 18.10
C GLY A 77 -10.55 12.95 18.23
N SER A 78 -10.12 13.26 19.46
CA SER A 78 -8.80 13.84 19.73
C SER A 78 -7.65 12.89 19.40
N ALA A 79 -7.83 11.60 19.69
CA ALA A 79 -6.83 10.60 19.35
C ALA A 79 -6.74 10.33 17.85
N GLY A 80 -7.88 10.30 17.15
CA GLY A 80 -7.91 10.22 15.70
C GLY A 80 -7.25 11.43 15.04
N LEU A 81 -7.50 12.63 15.57
CA LEU A 81 -6.83 13.86 15.12
C LEU A 81 -5.32 13.77 15.29
N ALA A 82 -4.86 13.34 16.46
CA ALA A 82 -3.44 13.17 16.74
C ALA A 82 -2.80 12.15 15.79
N LEU A 83 -3.45 11.00 15.56
CA LEU A 83 -2.96 9.98 14.62
C LEU A 83 -2.91 10.51 13.17
N ALA A 84 -3.92 11.28 12.75
CA ALA A 84 -3.93 11.91 11.42
C ALA A 84 -2.75 12.88 11.25
N ILE A 85 -2.48 13.72 12.26
CA ILE A 85 -1.34 14.65 12.26
C ILE A 85 -0.01 13.88 12.21
N ARG A 86 0.15 12.84 13.04
CA ARG A 86 1.37 12.02 13.07
C ARG A 86 1.61 11.29 11.74
N LEU A 87 0.54 10.81 11.09
CA LEU A 87 0.62 10.23 9.76
C LEU A 87 1.16 11.26 8.75
N LEU A 88 0.58 12.46 8.70
CA LEU A 88 1.01 13.52 7.78
C LEU A 88 2.48 13.89 8.01
N GLN A 89 2.87 14.09 9.27
CA GLN A 89 4.26 14.37 9.67
C GLN A 89 5.22 13.25 9.27
N ARG A 90 4.82 11.98 9.43
CA ARG A 90 5.61 10.82 9.00
C ARG A 90 5.90 10.84 7.49
N HIS A 91 4.94 11.30 6.69
CA HIS A 91 5.08 11.48 5.25
C HIS A 91 5.71 12.82 4.86
N ARG A 92 6.20 13.60 5.83
CA ARG A 92 6.82 14.93 5.63
C ARG A 92 5.89 15.91 4.91
N ILE A 93 4.59 15.81 5.18
CA ILE A 93 3.58 16.73 4.68
C ILE A 93 3.44 17.86 5.69
N ASP A 94 3.54 19.10 5.21
CA ASP A 94 3.31 20.28 6.03
C ASP A 94 1.84 20.36 6.43
N VAL A 95 1.61 20.57 7.73
CA VAL A 95 0.27 20.64 8.32
C VAL A 95 0.04 22.04 8.87
N GLU A 96 -0.92 22.73 8.27
CA GLU A 96 -1.37 24.04 8.72
C GLU A 96 -2.76 23.93 9.36
N GLU A 97 -3.15 24.93 10.15
CA GLU A 97 -4.50 25.02 10.71
C GLU A 97 -5.14 26.36 10.31
N CYS A 98 -6.42 26.35 9.96
CA CYS A 98 -7.19 27.57 9.74
C CYS A 98 -8.58 27.46 10.38
N ASP A 99 -9.13 28.60 10.79
CA ASP A 99 -10.52 28.66 11.26
C ASP A 99 -11.48 28.72 10.09
N VAL A 100 -12.57 27.97 10.18
CA VAL A 100 -13.67 28.04 9.23
C VAL A 100 -14.98 28.34 9.93
N SER A 101 -15.90 28.99 9.22
CA SER A 101 -17.23 29.26 9.74
C SER A 101 -18.05 27.98 9.91
N PHE A 102 -19.03 28.01 10.83
CA PHE A 102 -19.98 26.90 10.99
C PHE A 102 -20.71 26.57 9.68
N GLY A 103 -21.07 27.58 8.90
CA GLY A 103 -21.74 27.40 7.60
C GLY A 103 -20.87 26.65 6.59
N LEU A 104 -19.58 26.97 6.53
CA LEU A 104 -18.61 26.26 5.68
C LEU A 104 -18.45 24.81 6.14
N MET A 105 -18.27 24.58 7.45
CA MET A 105 -18.15 23.23 8.00
C MET A 105 -19.40 22.38 7.72
N ALA A 106 -20.59 22.95 7.87
CA ALA A 106 -21.86 22.27 7.57
C ALA A 106 -22.01 21.94 6.08
N ARG A 107 -21.53 22.81 5.18
CA ARG A 107 -21.50 22.53 3.74
C ARG A 107 -20.50 21.42 3.40
N LEU A 108 -19.33 21.42 4.03
CA LEU A 108 -18.32 20.37 3.90
C LEU A 108 -18.91 19.00 4.28
N ASP A 109 -19.56 18.91 5.44
CA ASP A 109 -20.16 17.66 5.92
C ASP A 109 -21.25 17.13 4.95
N ARG A 110 -21.92 18.03 4.23
CA ARG A 110 -22.93 17.71 3.19
C ARG A 110 -22.38 17.58 1.76
N CYS A 111 -21.06 17.59 1.56
CA CYS A 111 -20.43 17.54 0.24
C CYS A 111 -20.89 18.67 -0.70
N SER A 112 -21.02 19.89 -0.17
CA SER A 112 -21.66 21.02 -0.86
C SER A 112 -20.87 22.32 -0.74
N LEU A 113 -19.53 22.24 -0.72
CA LEU A 113 -18.69 23.45 -0.75
C LEU A 113 -18.87 24.18 -2.07
N THR A 114 -18.81 25.49 -2.00
CA THR A 114 -18.85 26.39 -3.16
C THR A 114 -17.43 26.77 -3.59
N HIS A 115 -17.28 27.33 -4.79
CA HIS A 115 -16.01 27.92 -5.23
C HIS A 115 -15.48 28.96 -4.22
N SER A 116 -16.36 29.82 -3.68
CA SER A 116 -16.00 30.79 -2.64
C SER A 116 -15.53 30.15 -1.35
N ASP A 117 -16.03 28.95 -0.99
CA ASP A 117 -15.54 28.24 0.19
C ASP A 117 -14.12 27.72 -0.01
N ILE A 118 -13.80 27.24 -1.21
CA ILE A 118 -12.45 26.75 -1.54
C ILE A 118 -11.45 27.88 -1.50
N GLU A 119 -11.77 29.02 -2.12
CA GLU A 119 -10.90 30.20 -2.07
C GLU A 119 -10.76 30.72 -0.64
N ALA A 120 -11.84 30.74 0.15
CA ALA A 120 -11.75 31.10 1.57
C ALA A 120 -10.84 30.15 2.37
N ILE A 121 -10.84 28.85 2.08
CA ILE A 121 -9.90 27.89 2.70
C ILE A 121 -8.45 28.21 2.29
N ARG A 122 -8.22 28.50 1.01
CA ARG A 122 -6.89 28.78 0.43
C ARG A 122 -6.28 30.08 0.95
N GLU A 123 -7.09 31.13 1.07
CA GLU A 123 -6.67 32.46 1.49
C GLU A 123 -6.74 32.66 3.02
N SER A 124 -7.25 31.68 3.76
CA SER A 124 -7.43 31.80 5.22
C SER A 124 -6.13 32.11 5.95
N THR A 125 -6.23 32.98 6.96
CA THR A 125 -5.11 33.28 7.85
C THR A 125 -4.73 32.03 8.65
N LEU A 126 -3.52 31.55 8.43
CA LEU A 126 -2.99 30.37 9.11
C LEU A 126 -2.85 30.63 10.62
N ARG A 127 -3.35 29.71 11.44
CA ARG A 127 -3.01 29.65 12.86
C ARG A 127 -1.59 29.10 13.00
N ARG A 128 -0.83 29.66 13.96
CA ARG A 128 0.57 29.27 14.21
C ARG A 128 0.69 27.75 14.47
N PRO A 129 1.79 27.08 14.03
CA PRO A 129 1.97 25.63 14.14
C PRO A 129 1.92 25.03 15.55
N THR A 130 2.02 25.86 16.61
CA THR A 130 2.07 25.42 18.01
C THR A 130 0.86 24.55 18.40
N ARG A 131 -0.35 24.88 17.93
CA ARG A 131 -1.55 24.09 18.25
C ARG A 131 -1.58 22.71 17.61
N VAL A 132 -1.02 22.58 16.42
CA VAL A 132 -0.90 21.29 15.74
C VAL A 132 -0.02 20.34 16.55
N TYR A 133 1.04 20.87 17.16
CA TYR A 133 1.88 20.13 18.09
C TYR A 133 1.12 19.72 19.36
N ASP A 134 0.33 20.62 19.93
CA ASP A 134 -0.50 20.35 21.12
C ASP A 134 -1.49 19.21 20.83
N TYR A 135 -2.22 19.27 19.70
CA TYR A 135 -3.13 18.20 19.29
C TYR A 135 -2.44 16.84 19.16
N ALA A 136 -1.25 16.82 18.56
CA ALA A 136 -0.49 15.59 18.34
C ALA A 136 0.07 14.96 19.64
N ASN A 137 0.22 15.74 20.71
CA ASN A 137 0.67 15.25 22.02
C ASN A 137 -0.50 14.93 22.94
N ASP A 138 -1.46 15.84 23.07
CA ASP A 138 -2.62 15.71 23.98
C ASP A 138 -3.50 14.52 23.59
N GLY A 139 -3.75 14.33 22.29
CA GLY A 139 -4.55 13.20 21.79
C GLY A 139 -3.87 11.85 21.99
N MET A 140 -2.56 11.82 22.27
CA MET A 140 -1.76 10.62 22.52
C MET A 140 -1.35 10.44 23.98
N ALA A 141 -1.66 11.39 24.87
CA ALA A 141 -1.29 11.30 26.29
C ALA A 141 -1.87 10.02 26.93
N GLY A 142 -0.99 9.22 27.54
CA GLY A 142 -1.35 7.94 28.15
C GLY A 142 -1.71 6.82 27.16
N ARG A 143 -1.53 7.02 25.86
CA ARG A 143 -1.74 5.99 24.82
C ARG A 143 -0.41 5.33 24.46
N GLY A 144 -0.46 4.06 24.03
CA GLY A 144 0.72 3.31 23.58
C GLY A 144 1.40 3.95 22.36
N LYS A 145 2.45 3.29 21.83
CA LYS A 145 3.19 3.77 20.65
C LYS A 145 2.22 4.03 19.48
N TRP A 146 2.15 5.28 19.04
CA TRP A 146 1.23 5.71 17.99
C TRP A 146 1.54 5.00 16.66
N GLU A 147 2.79 4.60 16.45
CA GLU A 147 3.23 3.82 15.31
C GLU A 147 2.52 2.47 15.21
N ASP A 148 2.27 1.80 16.34
CA ASP A 148 1.57 0.52 16.37
C ASP A 148 0.07 0.70 16.11
N ALA A 149 -0.51 1.78 16.64
CA ALA A 149 -1.88 2.17 16.35
C ALA A 149 -2.09 2.52 14.87
N LEU A 150 -1.10 3.16 14.24
CA LEU A 150 -1.14 3.45 12.80
C LEU A 150 -0.95 2.17 11.98
N ARG A 151 0.07 1.35 12.33
CA ARG A 151 0.40 0.08 11.65
C ARG A 151 -0.75 -0.92 11.65
N SER A 152 -1.57 -0.95 12.69
CA SER A 152 -2.76 -1.83 12.76
C SER A 152 -3.92 -1.36 11.88
N ARG A 153 -3.89 -0.11 11.39
CA ARG A 153 -4.93 0.49 10.54
C ARG A 153 -4.53 0.61 9.07
N GLN A 154 -3.28 0.30 8.73
CA GLN A 154 -2.82 0.30 7.34
C GLN A 154 -3.55 -0.80 6.57
N PRO A 155 -4.08 -0.52 5.37
CA PRO A 155 -4.68 -1.54 4.54
C PRO A 155 -3.59 -2.49 4.01
N MET A 156 -3.88 -3.80 3.97
CA MET A 156 -3.03 -4.79 3.32
C MET A 156 -3.43 -4.85 1.85
N VAL A 157 -2.74 -4.07 1.00
CA VAL A 157 -3.03 -3.95 -0.43
C VAL A 157 -2.00 -4.71 -1.27
N ILE A 158 -2.48 -5.34 -2.33
CA ILE A 158 -1.63 -5.97 -3.35
C ILE A 158 -0.99 -4.87 -4.21
N PRO A 159 0.34 -4.86 -4.40
CA PRO A 159 1.00 -3.89 -5.27
C PRO A 159 0.92 -4.35 -6.73
N TRP A 160 -0.26 -4.22 -7.33
CA TRP A 160 -0.60 -4.76 -8.66
C TRP A 160 0.39 -4.40 -9.77
N ALA A 161 0.95 -3.18 -9.75
CA ALA A 161 1.83 -2.68 -10.81
C ALA A 161 3.19 -3.41 -10.89
N ILE A 162 3.61 -4.11 -9.84
CA ILE A 162 4.90 -4.84 -9.79
C ILE A 162 4.71 -6.35 -9.75
N LEU A 163 3.48 -6.83 -9.93
CA LEU A 163 3.18 -8.25 -9.91
C LEU A 163 3.47 -8.88 -11.28
N ASP A 164 4.09 -10.06 -11.28
CA ASP A 164 4.16 -10.94 -12.45
C ASP A 164 2.73 -11.33 -12.86
N GLY A 165 2.43 -11.17 -14.15
CA GLY A 165 1.08 -11.39 -14.68
C GLY A 165 0.53 -12.80 -14.43
N ARG A 166 1.41 -13.79 -14.26
CA ARG A 166 1.04 -15.19 -13.96
C ARG A 166 0.46 -15.37 -12.56
N LEU A 167 0.63 -14.38 -11.67
CA LEU A 167 0.15 -14.42 -10.29
C LEU A 167 -1.17 -13.67 -10.08
N ILE A 168 -1.73 -12.99 -11.09
CA ILE A 168 -2.90 -12.13 -10.94
C ILE A 168 -4.10 -12.88 -10.35
N GLU A 169 -4.44 -14.05 -10.89
CA GLU A 169 -5.57 -14.85 -10.40
C GLU A 169 -5.38 -15.26 -8.93
N LEU A 170 -4.17 -15.67 -8.55
CA LEU A 170 -3.87 -16.01 -7.16
C LEU A 170 -3.89 -14.79 -6.24
N ALA A 171 -3.50 -13.62 -6.75
CA ALA A 171 -3.52 -12.36 -6.00
C ALA A 171 -4.96 -11.88 -5.71
N LEU A 172 -5.92 -12.16 -6.60
CA LEU A 172 -7.35 -11.89 -6.38
C LEU A 172 -7.92 -12.73 -5.22
N ASP A 173 -7.45 -13.97 -5.07
CA ASP A 173 -7.87 -14.88 -3.99
C ASP A 173 -7.26 -14.55 -2.62
N MET A 174 -6.28 -13.64 -2.55
CA MET A 174 -5.48 -13.39 -1.33
C MET A 174 -6.32 -12.95 -0.12
N GLU A 175 -7.41 -12.21 -0.33
CA GLU A 175 -8.25 -11.75 0.78
C GLU A 175 -9.09 -12.88 1.35
N SER A 176 -9.57 -13.80 0.50
CA SER A 176 -10.43 -14.92 0.90
C SER A 176 -9.67 -16.15 1.37
N ASP A 177 -8.54 -16.47 0.73
CA ASP A 177 -7.73 -17.66 1.03
C ASP A 177 -6.23 -17.36 0.83
N PRO A 178 -5.63 -16.55 1.73
CA PRO A 178 -4.24 -16.15 1.63
C PRO A 178 -3.27 -17.33 1.64
N ASP A 179 -3.62 -18.39 2.37
CA ASP A 179 -2.77 -19.57 2.53
C ASP A 179 -2.69 -20.38 1.24
N MET A 180 -3.82 -20.61 0.58
CA MET A 180 -3.85 -21.28 -0.70
C MET A 180 -3.25 -20.45 -1.83
N ALA A 181 -3.41 -19.13 -1.83
CA ALA A 181 -2.80 -18.26 -2.81
C ALA A 181 -1.26 -18.37 -2.78
N VAL A 182 -0.66 -18.30 -1.59
CA VAL A 182 0.80 -18.49 -1.42
C VAL A 182 1.22 -19.91 -1.79
N PHE A 183 0.51 -20.92 -1.31
CA PHE A 183 0.85 -22.32 -1.61
C PHE A 183 0.83 -22.60 -3.11
N ARG A 184 -0.21 -22.14 -3.82
CA ARG A 184 -0.33 -22.31 -5.27
C ARG A 184 0.75 -21.53 -6.02
N ALA A 185 1.12 -20.33 -5.59
CA ALA A 185 2.20 -19.58 -6.23
C ALA A 185 3.52 -20.38 -6.25
N PHE A 186 3.93 -20.95 -5.11
CA PHE A 186 5.15 -21.78 -5.05
C PHE A 186 5.02 -23.12 -5.77
N ARG A 187 3.80 -23.67 -5.87
CA ARG A 187 3.53 -24.87 -6.67
C ARG A 187 3.67 -24.59 -8.15
N ASP A 188 3.04 -23.54 -8.63
CA ASP A 188 3.00 -23.20 -10.03
C ASP A 188 4.40 -22.79 -10.51
N LEU A 189 5.17 -22.08 -9.68
CA LEU A 189 6.59 -21.79 -9.97
C LEU A 189 7.42 -23.07 -10.17
N GLU A 190 7.27 -24.05 -9.28
CA GLU A 190 8.01 -25.32 -9.39
C GLU A 190 7.68 -26.03 -10.70
N GLU A 191 6.39 -26.12 -11.04
CA GLU A 191 5.94 -26.77 -12.27
C GLU A 191 6.42 -26.04 -13.53
N ILE A 192 6.43 -24.69 -13.52
CA ILE A 192 7.01 -23.89 -14.61
C ILE A 192 8.50 -24.22 -14.79
N VAL A 193 9.27 -24.23 -13.71
CA VAL A 193 10.71 -24.52 -13.77
C VAL A 193 10.96 -25.94 -14.28
N LYS A 194 10.17 -26.93 -13.84
CA LYS A 194 10.25 -28.30 -14.35
C LYS A 194 10.01 -28.36 -15.85
N GLN A 195 8.94 -27.73 -16.33
CA GLN A 195 8.57 -27.71 -17.75
C GLN A 195 9.68 -27.08 -18.59
N ARG A 196 10.19 -25.92 -18.17
CA ARG A 196 11.29 -25.24 -18.87
C ARG A 196 12.58 -26.05 -18.93
N CYS A 197 12.85 -26.82 -17.90
CA CYS A 197 14.05 -27.65 -17.80
C CYS A 197 13.85 -29.08 -18.31
N SER A 198 12.65 -29.44 -18.80
CA SER A 198 12.28 -30.81 -19.17
C SER A 198 12.63 -31.85 -18.08
N LEU A 199 12.38 -31.50 -16.81
CA LEU A 199 12.70 -32.35 -15.67
C LEU A 199 11.62 -33.42 -15.46
N ALA A 200 12.04 -34.57 -14.90
CA ALA A 200 11.13 -35.65 -14.58
C ALA A 200 10.05 -35.19 -13.59
N ILE A 201 8.82 -35.70 -13.76
CA ILE A 201 7.65 -35.34 -12.96
C ILE A 201 7.90 -35.60 -11.47
N GLU A 202 8.60 -36.70 -11.15
CA GLU A 202 8.94 -37.14 -9.78
C GLU A 202 9.99 -36.28 -9.08
N LEU A 203 10.68 -35.39 -9.81
CA LEU A 203 11.61 -34.47 -9.18
C LEU A 203 10.80 -33.42 -8.42
N HIS A 204 11.09 -33.19 -7.14
CA HIS A 204 10.32 -32.25 -6.34
C HIS A 204 11.18 -31.36 -5.44
N GLY A 205 10.65 -30.18 -5.12
CA GLY A 205 11.20 -29.20 -4.20
C GLY A 205 12.59 -28.73 -4.55
N LEU A 206 13.49 -28.72 -3.56
CA LEU A 206 14.85 -28.21 -3.69
C LEU A 206 15.63 -28.82 -4.87
N SER A 207 15.36 -30.08 -5.19
CA SER A 207 16.05 -30.79 -6.25
C SER A 207 15.77 -30.20 -7.64
N VAL A 208 14.56 -29.67 -7.86
CA VAL A 208 14.16 -28.96 -9.10
C VAL A 208 15.02 -27.72 -9.28
N PHE A 209 15.06 -26.84 -8.27
CA PHE A 209 15.79 -25.57 -8.37
C PHE A 209 17.30 -25.76 -8.44
N LYS A 210 17.86 -26.74 -7.72
CA LYS A 210 19.28 -27.08 -7.81
C LYS A 210 19.66 -27.49 -9.23
N ARG A 211 18.84 -28.34 -9.87
CA ARG A 211 19.11 -28.80 -11.24
C ARG A 211 18.91 -27.68 -12.27
N ALA A 212 17.92 -26.82 -12.05
CA ALA A 212 17.64 -25.69 -12.92
C ALA A 212 18.75 -24.64 -12.89
N PHE A 213 19.21 -24.22 -11.71
CA PHE A 213 19.99 -22.97 -11.57
C PHE A 213 21.39 -23.13 -10.98
N ARG A 214 21.73 -24.27 -10.34
CA ARG A 214 22.96 -24.36 -9.54
C ARG A 214 24.14 -24.98 -10.29
N GLY A 215 25.30 -24.31 -10.20
CA GLY A 215 26.58 -24.80 -10.71
C GLY A 215 26.71 -24.78 -12.23
N GLY A 216 27.89 -25.15 -12.74
CA GLY A 216 28.22 -25.10 -14.17
C GLY A 216 27.43 -26.07 -15.05
N GLY A 217 26.70 -27.03 -14.46
CA GLY A 217 25.81 -27.98 -15.15
C GLY A 217 24.33 -27.63 -15.03
N SER A 218 24.01 -26.42 -14.59
CA SER A 218 22.63 -25.89 -14.54
C SER A 218 22.05 -25.76 -15.95
N ILE A 219 20.74 -26.01 -16.05
CA ILE A 219 20.01 -25.95 -17.33
C ILE A 219 19.69 -24.50 -17.71
N LEU A 220 19.45 -23.65 -16.71
CA LEU A 220 19.14 -22.24 -16.87
C LEU A 220 20.26 -21.38 -16.27
N GLU A 221 20.46 -20.20 -16.86
CA GLU A 221 21.41 -19.20 -16.40
C GLU A 221 20.87 -17.78 -16.57
N TRP A 222 21.44 -16.82 -15.83
CA TRP A 222 21.21 -15.39 -16.05
C TRP A 222 22.38 -14.81 -16.85
N ARG A 223 22.10 -14.31 -18.06
CA ARG A 223 23.15 -13.81 -18.98
C ARG A 223 23.86 -12.59 -18.43
N GLY A 224 25.18 -12.55 -18.62
CA GLY A 224 26.02 -11.40 -18.23
C GLY A 224 26.19 -11.23 -16.72
N MET A 225 25.76 -12.21 -15.92
CA MET A 225 25.82 -12.16 -14.46
C MET A 225 27.09 -12.84 -13.93
N HIS A 226 27.65 -12.29 -12.86
CA HIS A 226 28.77 -12.91 -12.15
C HIS A 226 28.32 -14.18 -11.42
N GLN A 227 29.17 -15.22 -11.36
CA GLN A 227 28.81 -16.52 -10.78
C GLN A 227 28.27 -16.42 -9.35
N ALA A 228 28.87 -15.56 -8.52
CA ALA A 228 28.42 -15.37 -7.13
C ALA A 228 26.99 -14.80 -7.03
N GLU A 229 26.60 -13.92 -7.96
CA GLU A 229 25.24 -13.37 -8.02
C GLU A 229 24.24 -14.43 -8.51
N ALA A 230 24.62 -15.21 -9.52
CA ALA A 230 23.82 -16.33 -10.00
C ALA A 230 23.60 -17.39 -8.91
N ASP A 231 24.65 -17.70 -8.13
CA ASP A 231 24.56 -18.61 -6.98
C ASP A 231 23.66 -18.02 -5.88
N GLY A 232 23.72 -16.71 -5.64
CA GLY A 232 22.83 -16.02 -4.70
C GLY A 232 21.36 -16.11 -5.12
N ARG A 233 21.06 -15.88 -6.40
CA ARG A 233 19.71 -16.04 -6.97
C ARG A 233 19.24 -17.49 -6.82
N ALA A 234 20.05 -18.48 -7.19
CA ALA A 234 19.72 -19.89 -7.03
C ALA A 234 19.40 -20.25 -5.57
N GLN A 235 20.18 -19.73 -4.62
CA GLN A 235 19.93 -19.93 -3.18
C GLN A 235 18.63 -19.28 -2.71
N LEU A 236 18.20 -18.18 -3.32
CA LEU A 236 16.92 -17.54 -3.01
C LEU A 236 15.74 -18.48 -3.34
N PHE A 237 15.75 -19.13 -4.50
CA PHE A 237 14.75 -20.15 -4.86
C PHE A 237 14.70 -21.28 -3.82
N GLU A 238 15.86 -21.84 -3.50
CA GLU A 238 15.96 -22.95 -2.53
C GLU A 238 15.45 -22.55 -1.14
N GLY A 239 15.90 -21.40 -0.64
CA GLY A 239 15.59 -20.91 0.69
C GLY A 239 14.12 -20.53 0.83
N ALA A 240 13.59 -19.73 -0.10
CA ALA A 240 12.19 -19.29 -0.07
C ALA A 240 11.22 -20.47 -0.18
N TYR A 241 11.48 -21.41 -1.09
CA TYR A 241 10.63 -22.59 -1.24
C TYR A 241 10.60 -23.44 0.04
N SER A 242 11.77 -23.68 0.65
CA SER A 242 11.87 -24.44 1.90
C SER A 242 11.22 -23.72 3.08
N ALA A 243 11.33 -22.39 3.13
CA ALA A 243 10.80 -21.58 4.21
C ALA A 243 9.28 -21.47 4.16
N PHE A 244 8.69 -21.30 2.98
CA PHE A 244 7.27 -20.93 2.85
C PHE A 244 6.39 -22.08 2.38
N ARG A 245 6.74 -22.79 1.31
CA ARG A 245 5.91 -23.89 0.82
C ARG A 245 5.96 -25.09 1.76
N ASN A 246 7.16 -25.56 2.14
CA ASN A 246 7.27 -26.75 2.99
C ASN A 246 6.68 -26.50 4.38
N ALA A 247 6.87 -25.30 4.95
CA ALA A 247 6.27 -24.96 6.24
C ALA A 247 4.74 -25.01 6.18
N ARG A 248 4.13 -24.46 5.12
CA ARG A 248 2.67 -24.48 4.92
C ARG A 248 2.11 -25.89 4.68
N ALA A 249 2.84 -26.73 3.95
CA ALA A 249 2.46 -28.14 3.75
C ALA A 249 2.47 -28.97 5.05
N HIS A 250 3.27 -28.57 6.05
CA HIS A 250 3.45 -29.34 7.28
C HIS A 250 2.75 -28.79 8.53
N ARG A 251 2.44 -27.48 8.60
CA ARG A 251 2.01 -26.84 9.87
C ARG A 251 0.54 -26.47 10.00
N GLY A 252 -0.30 -26.66 8.96
CA GLY A 252 -1.73 -26.33 8.99
C GLY A 252 -2.00 -24.82 8.98
N GLY A 253 -2.94 -24.40 8.14
CA GLY A 253 -3.19 -22.99 7.79
C GLY A 253 -3.82 -22.17 8.92
N ASN A 254 -3.08 -21.17 9.39
CA ASN A 254 -3.61 -20.05 10.15
C ASN A 254 -2.64 -18.85 10.02
N HIS A 255 -2.17 -18.56 8.81
CA HIS A 255 -1.30 -17.40 8.61
C HIS A 255 -2.15 -16.14 8.40
N ASP A 256 -1.85 -15.11 9.18
CA ASP A 256 -2.42 -13.77 9.01
C ASP A 256 -2.13 -13.23 7.59
N LEU A 257 -3.10 -12.53 7.00
CA LEU A 257 -3.03 -11.93 5.65
C LEU A 257 -1.74 -11.15 5.43
N ARG A 258 -1.27 -10.45 6.46
CA ARG A 258 0.00 -9.70 6.42
C ARG A 258 1.19 -10.59 6.12
N ASN A 259 1.29 -11.76 6.76
CA ASN A 259 2.40 -12.68 6.55
C ASN A 259 2.27 -13.35 5.17
N ALA A 260 1.07 -13.78 4.81
CA ALA A 260 0.82 -14.36 3.50
C ALA A 260 1.17 -13.39 2.37
N LEU A 261 0.79 -12.11 2.47
CA LEU A 261 1.14 -11.09 1.48
C LEU A 261 2.65 -10.93 1.33
N ARG A 262 3.40 -10.92 2.43
CA ARG A 262 4.87 -10.84 2.38
C ARG A 262 5.48 -12.05 1.67
N GLU A 263 4.98 -13.24 1.96
CA GLU A 263 5.43 -14.48 1.32
C GLU A 263 5.05 -14.55 -0.15
N PHE A 264 3.86 -14.06 -0.50
CA PHE A 264 3.39 -13.94 -1.88
C PHE A 264 4.27 -13.01 -2.71
N LEU A 265 4.73 -11.90 -2.13
CA LEU A 265 5.68 -10.99 -2.79
C LEU A 265 7.08 -11.61 -2.97
N VAL A 266 7.48 -12.53 -2.09
CA VAL A 266 8.70 -13.33 -2.34
C VAL A 266 8.48 -14.27 -3.52
N ALA A 267 7.32 -14.95 -3.59
CA ALA A 267 6.99 -15.77 -4.75
C ALA A 267 7.01 -14.92 -6.04
N ASN A 268 6.42 -13.73 -6.02
CA ASN A 268 6.47 -12.77 -7.13
C ASN A 268 7.89 -12.50 -7.63
N GLU A 269 8.81 -12.19 -6.72
CA GLU A 269 10.22 -11.97 -7.08
C GLU A 269 10.84 -13.20 -7.76
N LEU A 270 10.54 -14.41 -7.28
CA LEU A 270 11.04 -15.63 -7.90
C LEU A 270 10.47 -15.86 -9.31
N PHE A 271 9.21 -15.50 -9.57
CA PHE A 271 8.63 -15.55 -10.92
C PHE A 271 9.37 -14.59 -11.87
N LEU A 272 9.66 -13.37 -11.42
CA LEU A 272 10.41 -12.39 -12.21
C LEU A 272 11.84 -12.90 -12.51
N LEU A 273 12.56 -13.39 -11.49
CA LEU A 273 13.90 -13.95 -11.66
C LEU A 273 13.91 -15.19 -12.56
N GLU A 274 12.89 -16.03 -12.46
CA GLU A 274 12.72 -17.19 -13.32
C GLU A 274 12.53 -16.77 -14.78
N ALA A 275 11.69 -15.76 -15.05
CA ALA A 275 11.46 -15.23 -16.39
C ALA A 275 12.74 -14.63 -17.03
N GLU A 276 13.62 -14.02 -16.23
CA GLU A 276 14.91 -13.50 -16.70
C GLU A 276 15.90 -14.61 -17.08
N ALA A 277 15.77 -15.80 -16.49
CA ALA A 277 16.70 -16.90 -16.76
C ALA A 277 16.50 -17.41 -18.19
N VAL A 278 17.60 -17.83 -18.83
CA VAL A 278 17.59 -18.38 -20.19
C VAL A 278 18.23 -19.77 -20.21
N PRO A 279 17.96 -20.60 -21.21
CA PRO A 279 18.71 -21.85 -21.39
C PRO A 279 20.20 -21.57 -21.48
N ARG A 280 20.98 -22.26 -20.65
CA ARG A 280 22.44 -22.26 -20.75
C ARG A 280 22.81 -22.85 -22.09
N ALA A 281 23.61 -22.14 -22.88
CA ALA A 281 24.13 -22.69 -24.13
C ALA A 281 24.87 -23.99 -23.79
N SER A 282 24.49 -25.09 -24.45
CA SER A 282 25.26 -26.32 -24.34
C SER A 282 26.70 -26.00 -24.72
N VAL A 283 27.64 -26.19 -23.79
CA VAL A 283 29.05 -26.21 -24.13
C VAL A 283 29.18 -27.30 -25.17
N ASP A 284 29.40 -26.90 -26.42
CA ASP A 284 29.70 -27.79 -27.53
C ASP A 284 31.00 -28.51 -27.15
N ARG A 285 30.87 -29.66 -26.49
CA ARG A 285 32.00 -30.54 -26.24
C ARG A 285 32.29 -31.16 -27.60
N GLY A 286 33.17 -30.51 -28.34
CA GLY A 286 33.71 -31.04 -29.59
C GLY A 286 34.14 -32.50 -29.40
N PRO A 287 34.02 -33.33 -30.45
CA PRO A 287 34.27 -34.76 -30.35
C PRO A 287 35.69 -35.00 -29.82
N VAL A 288 35.77 -35.83 -28.78
CA VAL A 288 37.02 -36.41 -28.25
C VAL A 288 37.55 -37.44 -29.25
#